data_AF-A0A5J6WK68-F1
#
_entry.id   AF-A0A5J6WK68-F1
#
_cell.length_a   1.000
_cell.length_b   1.000
_cell.length_c   1.000
_cell.angle_alpha   90.00
_cell.angle_beta   90.00
_cell.angle_gamma   90.00
#
_symmetry.space_group_name_H-M   'P 1'
#
loop_
_entity.id
_entity.type
_entity.pdbx_description
1 polymer ?
#
loop_
_entity_poly.entity_id
_entity_poly.type
_entity_poly.pdbx_seq_one_letter_code
_entity_poly.pdbx_strand_id
1 'polypeptide(L)'
;MAIEQSIAELVQASNKLTGVVDGKVKEIDNKVLESKTKVDDFIGSARGELSHVLLSRNQIMEPTTNGDGIKGFSTIGLDSFEVIKEATIHASSTSDVDHTGNGYAAEFRKNVHGGYVNRAFHILRLKWTRGTASHPARIDNNWNNGYQQGALTSGCYLKILSGDISGDMTSIHEFSNDWHFYGMRQGVNSLNEAFHGGHSKLALSSAPGGSGEMLICLFGTVSGVVNYEKKTWGLYPEFARISDV
;
A
#
# COMPACT_ATOMS: atom_id res chain seq x y z
N MET A 1 -8.24 76.09 -2.78
CA MET A 1 -7.08 75.81 -1.91
C MET A 1 -7.37 74.84 -0.77
N ALA A 2 -8.15 75.14 0.28
CA ALA A 2 -8.31 74.23 1.43
C ALA A 2 -8.95 72.85 1.07
N ILE A 3 -9.95 72.84 0.20
CA ILE A 3 -10.63 71.60 -0.23
C ILE A 3 -9.73 70.75 -1.14
N GLU A 4 -9.04 71.37 -2.10
CA GLU A 4 -8.12 70.66 -3.01
C GLU A 4 -6.96 70.00 -2.27
N GLN A 5 -6.43 70.69 -1.26
CA GLN A 5 -5.38 70.16 -0.39
C GLN A 5 -5.90 68.97 0.45
N SER A 6 -7.13 69.07 0.99
CA SER A 6 -7.77 67.98 1.73
C SER A 6 -8.02 66.74 0.85
N ILE A 7 -8.41 66.94 -0.41
CA ILE A 7 -8.61 65.84 -1.37
C ILE A 7 -7.29 65.15 -1.70
N ALA A 8 -6.22 65.91 -1.91
CA ALA A 8 -4.88 65.36 -2.18
C ALA A 8 -4.35 64.52 -1.00
N GLU A 9 -4.54 64.99 0.24
CA GLU A 9 -4.19 64.25 1.45
C GLU A 9 -5.00 62.96 1.59
N LEU A 10 -6.30 62.99 1.28
CA LEU A 10 -7.17 61.82 1.32
C LEU A 10 -6.75 60.76 0.29
N VAL A 11 -6.38 61.19 -0.93
CA VAL A 11 -5.88 60.30 -1.98
C VAL A 11 -4.55 59.66 -1.57
N GLN A 12 -3.63 60.42 -0.97
CA GLN A 12 -2.37 59.86 -0.47
C GLN A 12 -2.60 58.85 0.67
N ALA A 13 -3.49 59.16 1.61
CA ALA A 13 -3.86 58.24 2.68
C ALA A 13 -4.50 56.96 2.12
N SER A 14 -5.39 57.09 1.13
CA SER A 14 -6.01 55.96 0.43
C SER A 14 -4.97 55.08 -0.27
N ASN A 15 -4.06 55.67 -1.05
CA ASN A 15 -2.98 54.92 -1.72
C ASN A 15 -2.06 54.22 -0.71
N LYS A 16 -1.75 54.87 0.41
CA LYS A 16 -0.99 54.27 1.50
C LYS A 16 -1.74 53.10 2.13
N LEU A 17 -3.05 53.24 2.36
CA LEU A 17 -3.90 52.17 2.89
C LEU A 17 -3.95 50.99 1.92
N THR A 18 -4.14 51.22 0.62
CA THR A 18 -4.10 50.17 -0.41
C THR A 18 -2.78 49.42 -0.37
N GLY A 19 -1.64 50.13 -0.32
CA GLY A 19 -0.32 49.48 -0.20
C GLY A 19 -0.15 48.66 1.07
N VAL A 20 -0.70 49.13 2.21
CA VAL A 20 -0.70 48.36 3.47
C VAL A 20 -1.59 47.12 3.36
N VAL A 21 -2.78 47.26 2.79
CA VAL A 21 -3.73 46.14 2.60
C VAL A 21 -3.13 45.09 1.69
N ASP A 22 -2.57 45.47 0.53
CA ASP A 22 -1.92 44.54 -0.39
C ASP A 22 -0.73 43.82 0.25
N GLY A 23 0.06 44.54 1.07
CA GLY A 23 1.15 43.95 1.84
C GLY A 23 0.64 42.93 2.86
N LYS A 24 -0.43 43.25 3.59
CA LYS A 24 -1.03 42.36 4.59
C LYS A 24 -1.69 41.13 3.95
N VAL A 25 -2.33 41.28 2.80
CA VAL A 25 -2.90 40.15 2.05
C VAL A 25 -1.81 39.16 1.66
N LYS A 26 -0.69 39.63 1.09
CA LYS A 26 0.46 38.78 0.76
C LYS A 26 1.06 38.08 1.98
N GLU A 27 1.20 38.79 3.10
CA GLU A 27 1.66 38.19 4.36
C GLU A 27 0.71 37.09 4.85
N ILE A 28 -0.61 37.30 4.74
CA ILE A 28 -1.62 36.31 5.13
C ILE A 28 -1.53 35.09 4.21
N ASP A 29 -1.50 35.28 2.89
CA ASP A 29 -1.42 34.19 1.92
C ASP A 29 -0.18 33.32 2.17
N ASN A 30 0.98 33.96 2.41
CA ASN A 30 2.21 33.26 2.75
C ASN A 30 2.07 32.46 4.06
N LYS A 31 1.50 33.05 5.11
CA LYS A 31 1.29 32.36 6.39
C LYS A 31 0.31 31.21 6.29
N VAL A 32 -0.73 31.33 5.47
CA VAL A 32 -1.70 30.26 5.21
C VAL A 32 -1.02 29.10 4.49
N LEU A 33 -0.21 29.40 3.47
CA LEU A 33 0.56 28.38 2.74
C LEU A 33 1.55 27.66 3.67
N GLU A 34 2.34 28.41 4.45
CA GLU A 34 3.28 27.83 5.41
C GLU A 34 2.57 26.95 6.46
N SER A 35 1.41 27.41 6.96
CA SER A 35 0.63 26.65 7.95
C SER A 35 0.07 25.37 7.36
N LYS A 36 -0.42 25.42 6.12
CA LYS A 36 -0.90 24.25 5.39
C LYS A 36 0.23 23.23 5.24
N THR A 37 1.41 23.66 4.78
CA THR A 37 2.58 22.79 4.67
C THR A 37 2.95 22.15 6.00
N LYS A 38 3.00 22.93 7.10
CA LYS A 38 3.29 22.38 8.44
C LYS A 38 2.28 21.32 8.89
N VAL A 39 0.99 21.53 8.63
CA VAL A 39 -0.07 20.57 8.97
C VAL A 39 0.06 19.30 8.15
N ASP A 40 0.25 19.43 6.83
CA ASP A 40 0.41 18.29 5.93
C ASP A 40 1.67 17.47 6.31
N ASP A 41 2.78 18.13 6.63
CA ASP A 41 4.01 17.50 7.10
C ASP A 41 3.84 16.80 8.44
N PHE A 42 3.13 17.42 9.39
CA PHE A 42 2.84 16.82 10.69
C PHE A 42 1.96 15.57 10.55
N ILE A 43 0.88 15.64 9.77
CA ILE A 43 0.00 14.48 9.50
C ILE A 43 0.79 13.37 8.81
N GLY A 44 1.62 13.72 7.83
CA GLY A 44 2.48 12.77 7.11
C GLY A 44 3.50 12.09 8.03
N SER A 45 4.07 12.82 8.98
CA SER A 45 5.04 12.31 9.96
C SER A 45 4.37 11.46 11.03
N ALA A 46 3.26 11.92 11.61
CA ALA A 46 2.48 11.17 12.59
C ALA A 46 2.01 9.81 12.04
N ARG A 47 1.61 9.75 10.77
CA ARG A 47 1.30 8.48 10.10
C ARG A 47 2.51 7.55 9.96
N GLY A 48 3.70 8.10 9.71
CA GLY A 48 4.94 7.33 9.60
C GLY A 48 5.49 6.84 10.94
N GLU A 49 5.22 7.56 12.03
CA GLU A 49 5.66 7.20 13.39
C GLU A 49 4.74 6.19 14.09
N LEU A 50 3.50 6.05 13.62
CA LEU A 50 2.60 5.02 14.13
C LEU A 50 3.17 3.63 13.86
N SER A 51 3.29 2.85 14.93
CA SER A 51 3.70 1.45 14.83
C SER A 51 2.61 0.65 14.12
N HIS A 52 2.78 0.46 12.81
CA HIS A 52 1.98 -0.45 12.02
C HIS A 52 2.33 -1.88 12.40
N VAL A 53 1.35 -2.63 12.89
CA VAL A 53 1.55 -4.03 13.28
C VAL A 53 0.89 -4.94 12.27
N LEU A 54 1.61 -5.99 11.89
CA LEU A 54 1.15 -7.00 10.97
C LEU A 54 -0.02 -7.80 11.56
N LEU A 55 -1.13 -7.81 10.82
CA LEU A 55 -2.36 -8.55 11.13
C LEU A 55 -2.50 -9.83 10.28
N SER A 56 -1.82 -9.88 9.14
CA SER A 56 -1.73 -11.09 8.31
C SER A 56 -0.67 -12.06 8.84
N ARG A 57 -0.91 -13.37 8.69
CA ARG A 57 -0.07 -14.40 9.32
C ARG A 57 1.29 -14.64 8.66
N ASN A 58 1.49 -14.26 7.40
CA ASN A 58 2.67 -14.66 6.63
C ASN A 58 3.05 -13.65 5.55
N GLN A 59 3.49 -12.46 5.96
CA GLN A 59 3.95 -11.44 5.01
C GLN A 59 5.24 -11.84 4.30
N ILE A 60 6.03 -12.75 4.88
CA ILE A 60 7.26 -13.26 4.22
C ILE A 60 6.96 -14.16 3.03
N MET A 61 5.70 -14.56 2.82
CA MET A 61 5.24 -15.40 1.71
C MET A 61 5.88 -16.79 1.69
N GLU A 62 5.92 -17.48 2.83
CA GLU A 62 6.39 -18.86 2.87
C GLU A 62 5.32 -19.82 2.30
N PRO A 63 5.61 -20.63 1.27
CA PRO A 63 4.66 -21.60 0.71
C PRO A 63 4.46 -22.81 1.62
N THR A 64 3.37 -23.56 1.42
CA THR A 64 3.18 -24.89 2.02
C THR A 64 4.21 -25.89 1.46
N THR A 65 4.46 -26.98 2.19
CA THR A 65 5.40 -28.02 1.75
C THR A 65 5.01 -28.64 0.40
N ASN A 66 3.71 -28.69 0.10
CA ASN A 66 3.17 -29.28 -1.12
C ASN A 66 3.10 -28.29 -2.29
N GLY A 67 3.38 -26.99 -2.08
CA GLY A 67 3.27 -25.98 -3.13
C GLY A 67 1.83 -25.72 -3.60
N ASP A 68 0.83 -26.07 -2.78
CA ASP A 68 -0.60 -25.91 -3.05
C ASP A 68 -1.22 -24.73 -2.27
N GLY A 69 -0.40 -23.95 -1.58
CA GLY A 69 -0.86 -22.85 -0.75
C GLY A 69 0.27 -22.03 -0.15
N ILE A 70 -0.13 -21.01 0.62
CA ILE A 70 0.76 -20.15 1.39
C ILE A 70 0.51 -20.44 2.87
N LYS A 71 1.57 -20.65 3.66
CA LYS A 71 1.42 -21.01 5.08
C LYS A 71 0.60 -19.95 5.82
N GLY A 72 -0.39 -20.38 6.59
CA GLY A 72 -1.24 -19.51 7.38
C GLY A 72 -2.34 -18.79 6.60
N PHE A 73 -2.40 -18.91 5.27
CA PHE A 73 -3.50 -18.35 4.46
C PHE A 73 -4.58 -19.39 4.24
N SER A 74 -5.83 -18.93 4.12
CA SER A 74 -6.98 -19.78 3.78
C SER A 74 -7.46 -19.46 2.37
N THR A 75 -6.85 -20.07 1.35
CA THR A 75 -7.26 -19.86 -0.05
C THR A 75 -8.61 -20.50 -0.34
N ILE A 76 -9.50 -19.83 -1.09
CA ILE A 76 -10.85 -20.34 -1.43
C ILE A 76 -11.23 -20.01 -2.88
N GLY A 77 -12.23 -20.73 -3.41
CA GLY A 77 -12.86 -20.42 -4.70
C GLY A 77 -12.05 -20.80 -5.93
N LEU A 78 -11.07 -21.69 -5.78
CA LEU A 78 -10.19 -22.17 -6.84
C LEU A 78 -10.42 -23.66 -7.10
N ASP A 79 -10.36 -24.06 -8.37
CA ASP A 79 -10.28 -25.45 -8.80
C ASP A 79 -8.82 -25.94 -8.79
N SER A 80 -7.88 -25.02 -9.04
CA SER A 80 -6.44 -25.29 -8.96
C SER A 80 -5.69 -24.08 -8.39
N PHE A 81 -4.65 -24.37 -7.59
CA PHE A 81 -3.75 -23.36 -7.06
C PHE A 81 -2.34 -23.96 -6.92
N GLU A 82 -1.39 -23.39 -7.65
CA GLU A 82 0.02 -23.77 -7.59
C GLU A 82 0.83 -22.58 -7.07
N VAL A 83 1.71 -22.84 -6.11
CA VAL A 83 2.56 -21.85 -5.44
C VAL A 83 4.02 -22.27 -5.56
N ILE A 84 4.76 -21.56 -6.40
CA ILE A 84 6.17 -21.81 -6.65
C ILE A 84 6.99 -20.73 -5.96
N LYS A 85 7.97 -21.12 -5.13
CA LYS A 85 8.97 -20.20 -4.59
C LYS A 85 9.96 -19.88 -5.70
N GLU A 86 9.84 -18.72 -6.32
CA GLU A 86 10.73 -18.29 -7.41
C GLU A 86 12.06 -17.77 -6.87
N ALA A 87 11.99 -16.91 -5.85
CA ALA A 87 13.17 -16.27 -5.29
C ALA A 87 13.04 -16.02 -3.79
N THR A 88 14.18 -15.87 -3.12
CA THR A 88 14.28 -15.38 -1.75
C THR A 88 15.18 -14.16 -1.72
N ILE A 89 14.62 -13.06 -1.21
CA ILE A 89 15.32 -11.79 -1.05
C ILE A 89 15.93 -11.76 0.35
N HIS A 90 17.25 -11.68 0.44
CA HIS A 90 18.02 -11.65 1.68
C HIS A 90 18.53 -10.25 2.00
N ALA A 91 19.27 -10.10 3.11
CA ALA A 91 19.87 -8.84 3.53
C ALA A 91 20.60 -8.07 2.42
N SER A 92 21.35 -8.77 1.57
CA SER A 92 22.10 -8.24 0.44
C SER A 92 21.72 -8.96 -0.84
N SER A 93 21.79 -8.28 -1.98
CA SER A 93 21.57 -8.88 -3.31
C SER A 93 22.52 -10.04 -3.60
N THR A 94 23.73 -10.03 -3.03
CA THR A 94 24.70 -11.13 -3.16
C THR A 94 24.30 -12.41 -2.43
N SER A 95 23.31 -12.33 -1.54
CA SER A 95 22.78 -13.47 -0.79
C SER A 95 21.39 -13.87 -1.24
N ASP A 96 20.80 -13.17 -2.22
CA ASP A 96 19.52 -13.55 -2.78
C ASP A 96 19.62 -14.94 -3.43
N VAL A 97 18.57 -15.73 -3.29
CA VAL A 97 18.50 -17.08 -3.86
C VAL A 97 17.46 -17.08 -4.97
N ASP A 98 17.87 -17.47 -6.17
CA ASP A 98 16.98 -17.78 -7.28
C ASP A 98 16.74 -19.29 -7.30
N HIS A 99 15.51 -19.72 -7.03
CA HIS A 99 15.16 -21.13 -6.87
C HIS A 99 14.82 -21.80 -8.21
N THR A 100 14.47 -21.01 -9.22
CA THR A 100 13.98 -21.51 -10.52
C THR A 100 14.90 -21.14 -11.69
N GLY A 101 15.82 -20.20 -11.48
CA GLY A 101 16.72 -19.69 -12.52
C GLY A 101 16.07 -18.66 -13.44
N ASN A 102 14.87 -18.16 -13.11
CA ASN A 102 14.15 -17.16 -13.91
C ASN A 102 14.66 -15.73 -13.69
N GLY A 103 15.58 -15.50 -12.75
CA GLY A 103 16.19 -14.20 -12.50
C GLY A 103 15.33 -13.22 -11.71
N TYR A 104 14.21 -13.65 -11.11
CA TYR A 104 13.25 -12.75 -10.47
C TYR A 104 13.79 -12.04 -9.22
N ALA A 105 14.80 -12.60 -8.54
CA ALA A 105 15.50 -11.89 -7.46
C ALA A 105 16.18 -10.61 -8.00
N ALA A 106 17.04 -10.76 -9.01
CA ALA A 106 17.76 -9.65 -9.64
C ALA A 106 16.80 -8.65 -10.29
N GLU A 107 15.73 -9.15 -10.91
CA GLU A 107 14.66 -8.32 -11.48
C GLU A 107 14.01 -7.44 -10.40
N PHE A 108 13.60 -8.02 -9.28
CA PHE A 108 12.97 -7.27 -8.19
C PHE A 108 13.92 -6.23 -7.60
N ARG A 109 15.20 -6.57 -7.40
CA ARG A 109 16.23 -5.64 -6.91
C ARG A 109 16.41 -4.44 -7.82
N LYS A 110 16.41 -4.67 -9.14
CA LYS A 110 16.61 -3.61 -10.13
C LYS A 110 15.40 -2.69 -10.25
N ASN A 111 14.20 -3.25 -10.19
CA ASN A 111 13.00 -2.51 -10.56
C ASN A 111 12.17 -2.01 -9.37
N VAL A 112 12.23 -2.70 -8.23
CA VAL A 112 11.38 -2.40 -7.06
C VAL A 112 12.21 -1.92 -5.86
N HIS A 113 13.15 -2.74 -5.37
CA HIS A 113 13.97 -2.39 -4.20
C HIS A 113 15.37 -3.01 -4.21
N GLY A 114 16.38 -2.20 -4.50
CA GLY A 114 17.79 -2.61 -4.51
C GLY A 114 18.49 -2.54 -3.15
N GLY A 115 17.82 -2.09 -2.10
CA GLY A 115 18.42 -1.82 -0.79
C GLY A 115 18.44 -3.01 0.17
N TYR A 116 19.01 -2.81 1.35
CA TYR A 116 19.06 -3.83 2.41
C TYR A 116 17.67 -4.22 2.91
N VAL A 117 17.48 -5.48 3.35
CA VAL A 117 16.27 -5.94 4.05
C VAL A 117 16.61 -6.73 5.32
N ASN A 118 15.98 -6.39 6.45
CA ASN A 118 16.35 -6.98 7.76
C ASN A 118 15.90 -8.44 7.94
N ARG A 119 14.88 -8.87 7.19
CA ARG A 119 14.35 -10.24 7.23
C ARG A 119 14.12 -10.69 5.80
N ALA A 120 14.50 -11.94 5.53
CA ALA A 120 14.29 -12.50 4.22
C ALA A 120 12.79 -12.70 3.94
N PHE A 121 12.41 -12.56 2.68
CA PHE A 121 11.06 -12.85 2.19
C PHE A 121 11.13 -13.47 0.80
N HIS A 122 10.01 -14.04 0.36
CA HIS A 122 9.95 -14.79 -0.89
C HIS A 122 9.15 -14.04 -1.95
N ILE A 123 9.62 -14.17 -3.19
CA ILE A 123 8.82 -13.92 -4.38
C ILE A 123 8.20 -15.24 -4.77
N LEU A 124 6.87 -15.30 -4.77
CA LEU A 124 6.13 -16.47 -5.18
C LEU A 124 5.54 -16.24 -6.56
N ARG A 125 5.58 -17.27 -7.41
CA ARG A 125 4.73 -17.37 -8.59
C ARG A 125 3.48 -18.13 -8.18
N LEU A 126 2.33 -17.51 -8.34
CA LEU A 126 1.04 -18.15 -8.14
C LEU A 126 0.42 -18.43 -9.50
N LYS A 127 -0.04 -19.66 -9.72
CA LYS A 127 -0.92 -20.02 -10.83
C LYS A 127 -2.25 -20.48 -10.28
N TRP A 128 -3.34 -20.08 -10.93
CA TRP A 128 -4.66 -20.41 -10.46
C TRP A 128 -5.64 -20.68 -11.60
N THR A 129 -6.66 -21.47 -11.27
CA THR A 129 -7.92 -21.55 -12.01
C THR A 129 -9.05 -21.32 -11.03
N ARG A 130 -9.82 -20.25 -11.25
CA ARG A 130 -11.00 -19.92 -10.45
C ARG A 130 -12.12 -20.91 -10.76
N GLY A 131 -12.78 -21.39 -9.70
CA GLY A 131 -13.94 -22.26 -9.84
C GLY A 131 -15.11 -21.57 -10.52
N THR A 132 -16.12 -22.36 -10.90
CA THR A 132 -17.32 -21.86 -11.60
C THR A 132 -18.35 -21.21 -10.66
N ALA A 133 -18.13 -21.26 -9.35
CA ALA A 133 -19.01 -20.66 -8.35
C ALA A 133 -18.97 -19.12 -8.39
N SER A 134 -20.08 -18.50 -7.98
CA SER A 134 -20.22 -17.03 -7.95
C SER A 134 -19.29 -16.36 -6.94
N HIS A 135 -18.87 -17.06 -5.89
CA HIS A 135 -17.94 -16.53 -4.90
C HIS A 135 -16.58 -16.21 -5.54
N PRO A 136 -15.96 -15.05 -5.23
CA PRO A 136 -14.65 -14.70 -5.75
C PRO A 136 -13.59 -15.63 -5.19
N ALA A 137 -12.63 -16.02 -6.02
CA ALA A 137 -11.44 -16.72 -5.54
C ALA A 137 -10.55 -15.75 -4.79
N ARG A 138 -9.96 -16.18 -3.68
CA ARG A 138 -9.14 -15.32 -2.81
C ARG A 138 -7.88 -16.04 -2.39
N ILE A 139 -6.77 -15.30 -2.37
CA ILE A 139 -5.49 -15.78 -1.86
C ILE A 139 -5.54 -16.10 -0.36
N ASP A 140 -6.26 -15.29 0.42
CA ASP A 140 -6.44 -15.47 1.86
C ASP A 140 -7.85 -15.04 2.31
N ASN A 141 -8.63 -16.00 2.79
CA ASN A 141 -9.98 -15.80 3.32
C ASN A 141 -9.93 -15.56 4.83
N ASN A 142 -9.66 -14.32 5.21
CA ASN A 142 -9.44 -13.95 6.61
C ASN A 142 -10.35 -12.83 7.14
N TRP A 143 -11.36 -12.43 6.36
CA TRP A 143 -12.25 -11.33 6.69
C TRP A 143 -13.03 -11.52 8.00
N ASN A 144 -13.49 -12.75 8.27
CA ASN A 144 -14.29 -13.07 9.46
C ASN A 144 -13.46 -13.37 10.72
N ASN A 145 -12.13 -13.24 10.68
CA ASN A 145 -11.26 -13.62 11.80
C ASN A 145 -11.13 -12.51 12.87
N GLY A 146 -11.89 -11.41 12.76
CA GLY A 146 -11.96 -10.36 13.79
C GLY A 146 -10.83 -9.33 13.79
N TYR A 147 -9.87 -9.42 12.87
CA TYR A 147 -8.76 -8.46 12.72
C TYR A 147 -8.81 -7.63 11.43
N GLN A 148 -9.90 -7.73 10.67
CA GLN A 148 -10.15 -6.92 9.46
C GLN A 148 -11.15 -5.80 9.76
N GLN A 149 -10.81 -4.93 10.71
CA GLN A 149 -11.68 -3.86 11.18
C GLN A 149 -10.87 -2.65 11.63
N GLY A 150 -11.50 -1.47 11.66
CA GLY A 150 -10.85 -0.22 12.03
C GLY A 150 -9.97 0.34 10.91
N ALA A 151 -8.99 1.15 11.30
CA ALA A 151 -8.03 1.70 10.36
C ALA A 151 -7.03 0.62 9.98
N LEU A 152 -6.93 0.32 8.69
CA LEU A 152 -6.14 -0.78 8.18
C LEU A 152 -5.59 -0.48 6.80
N THR A 153 -4.47 -1.12 6.52
CA THR A 153 -3.75 -0.95 5.27
C THR A 153 -3.28 -2.30 4.76
N SER A 154 -3.69 -2.68 3.56
CA SER A 154 -3.24 -3.93 2.93
C SER A 154 -2.48 -3.65 1.65
N GLY A 155 -1.42 -4.42 1.40
CA GLY A 155 -0.52 -4.18 0.29
C GLY A 155 0.26 -5.41 -0.12
N CYS A 156 0.76 -5.39 -1.35
CA CYS A 156 1.75 -6.34 -1.87
C CYS A 156 2.47 -5.72 -3.08
N TYR A 157 3.64 -6.27 -3.41
CA TYR A 157 4.22 -6.06 -4.73
C TYR A 157 3.81 -7.22 -5.62
N LEU A 158 3.34 -6.93 -6.83
CA LEU A 158 2.92 -7.95 -7.77
C LEU A 158 3.28 -7.59 -9.21
N LYS A 159 3.44 -8.64 -10.01
CA LYS A 159 3.58 -8.57 -11.46
C LYS A 159 2.67 -9.61 -12.08
N ILE A 160 1.68 -9.18 -12.85
CA ILE A 160 0.75 -10.08 -13.53
C ILE A 160 1.45 -10.64 -14.77
N LEU A 161 1.57 -11.96 -14.86
CA LEU A 161 2.16 -12.64 -16.01
C LEU A 161 1.08 -13.04 -17.02
N SER A 162 -0.09 -13.43 -16.54
CA SER A 162 -1.28 -13.68 -17.36
C SER A 162 -2.57 -13.62 -16.52
N GLY A 163 -3.71 -13.52 -17.19
CA GLY A 163 -5.02 -13.44 -16.54
C GLY A 163 -5.28 -12.07 -15.91
N ASP A 164 -6.15 -12.06 -14.90
CA ASP A 164 -6.62 -10.85 -14.25
C ASP A 164 -6.81 -11.03 -12.75
N ILE A 165 -6.76 -9.92 -12.03
CA ILE A 165 -7.03 -9.83 -10.60
C ILE A 165 -8.12 -8.79 -10.35
N SER A 166 -8.81 -8.92 -9.22
CA SER A 166 -9.84 -7.97 -8.80
C SER A 166 -9.81 -7.80 -7.27
N GLY A 167 -10.80 -7.10 -6.71
CA GLY A 167 -10.90 -6.85 -5.28
C GLY A 167 -10.69 -5.39 -4.93
N ASP A 168 -10.48 -5.14 -3.64
CA ASP A 168 -10.39 -3.81 -3.06
C ASP A 168 -8.99 -3.18 -3.25
N MET A 169 -7.95 -3.99 -3.46
CA MET A 169 -6.61 -3.51 -3.75
C MET A 169 -6.47 -3.09 -5.21
N THR A 170 -5.96 -1.88 -5.42
CA THR A 170 -5.70 -1.32 -6.75
C THR A 170 -4.21 -1.04 -6.94
N SER A 171 -3.76 -0.91 -8.19
CA SER A 171 -2.40 -0.47 -8.50
C SER A 171 -2.19 0.96 -8.02
N ILE A 172 -1.35 1.14 -7.00
CA ILE A 172 -1.04 2.45 -6.41
C ILE A 172 0.21 3.05 -7.05
N HIS A 173 1.21 2.23 -7.35
CA HIS A 173 2.44 2.64 -8.02
C HIS A 173 2.89 1.62 -9.03
N GLU A 174 3.30 2.10 -10.20
CA GLU A 174 3.92 1.30 -11.24
C GLU A 174 5.44 1.43 -11.15
N PHE A 175 6.11 0.29 -11.24
CA PHE A 175 7.56 0.15 -11.32
C PHE A 175 7.93 -0.36 -12.71
N SER A 176 9.23 -0.35 -13.01
CA SER A 176 9.71 -0.88 -14.29
C SER A 176 9.46 -2.39 -14.41
N ASN A 177 9.35 -2.86 -15.66
CA ASN A 177 9.15 -4.27 -15.99
C ASN A 177 7.88 -4.85 -15.35
N ASP A 178 6.78 -4.09 -15.40
CA ASP A 178 5.43 -4.49 -15.00
C ASP A 178 5.28 -4.95 -13.55
N TRP A 179 6.18 -4.48 -12.68
CA TRP A 179 5.97 -4.57 -11.24
C TRP A 179 5.08 -3.45 -10.77
N HIS A 180 4.18 -3.75 -9.86
CA HIS A 180 3.26 -2.79 -9.29
C HIS A 180 3.21 -2.97 -7.79
N PHE A 181 3.08 -1.87 -7.06
CA PHE A 181 2.60 -1.92 -5.70
C PHE A 181 1.08 -1.80 -5.72
N TYR A 182 0.40 -2.87 -5.30
CA TYR A 182 -1.04 -2.87 -5.11
C TYR A 182 -1.35 -2.63 -3.64
N GLY A 183 -2.41 -1.87 -3.38
CA GLY A 183 -2.80 -1.57 -2.02
C GLY A 183 -4.24 -1.11 -1.87
N MET A 184 -4.74 -1.23 -0.64
CA MET A 184 -5.97 -0.60 -0.17
C MET A 184 -5.71 0.04 1.19
N ARG A 185 -6.36 1.16 1.46
CA ARG A 185 -6.30 1.87 2.73
C ARG A 185 -7.71 2.17 3.19
N GLN A 186 -7.96 1.89 4.46
CA GLN A 186 -9.21 2.22 5.12
C GLN A 186 -8.87 3.05 6.37
N GLY A 187 -9.48 4.22 6.47
CA GLY A 187 -9.55 4.99 7.71
C GLY A 187 -10.82 4.62 8.49
N VAL A 188 -10.91 5.04 9.75
CA VAL A 188 -12.17 4.97 10.51
C VAL A 188 -12.86 6.31 10.39
N ASN A 189 -13.63 6.49 9.31
CA ASN A 189 -14.39 7.72 9.08
C ASN A 189 -15.89 7.53 9.37
N SER A 190 -16.30 6.29 9.67
CA SER A 190 -17.67 5.91 9.98
C SER A 190 -17.72 4.78 11.02
N LEU A 191 -18.88 4.60 11.64
CA LEU A 191 -19.12 3.47 12.54
C LEU A 191 -18.97 2.13 11.80
N ASN A 192 -19.35 2.05 10.52
CA ASN A 192 -19.19 0.85 9.72
C ASN A 192 -17.70 0.48 9.56
N GLU A 193 -16.84 1.44 9.19
CA GLU A 193 -15.40 1.20 9.04
C GLU A 193 -14.70 0.89 10.38
N ALA A 194 -15.30 1.26 11.50
CA ALA A 194 -14.80 0.87 12.83
C ALA A 194 -14.94 -0.65 13.07
N PHE A 195 -15.97 -1.29 12.49
CA PHE A 195 -16.30 -2.70 12.73
C PHE A 195 -16.15 -3.60 11.50
N HIS A 196 -15.90 -3.03 10.32
CA HIS A 196 -15.89 -3.77 9.06
C HIS A 196 -14.78 -3.28 8.14
N GLY A 197 -14.04 -4.21 7.56
CA GLY A 197 -13.09 -3.99 6.47
C GLY A 197 -13.49 -4.74 5.19
N GLY A 198 -12.85 -4.37 4.08
CA GLY A 198 -13.06 -4.99 2.77
C GLY A 198 -12.93 -6.52 2.79
N HIS A 199 -13.89 -7.19 2.16
CA HIS A 199 -14.01 -8.65 2.20
C HIS A 199 -13.05 -9.36 1.23
N SER A 200 -12.78 -8.74 0.08
CA SER A 200 -11.96 -9.31 -0.98
C SER A 200 -10.82 -8.35 -1.32
N LYS A 201 -9.71 -8.42 -0.57
CA LYS A 201 -8.54 -7.56 -0.80
C LYS A 201 -7.95 -7.78 -2.20
N LEU A 202 -7.58 -9.03 -2.48
CA LEU A 202 -7.05 -9.48 -3.76
C LEU A 202 -7.77 -10.76 -4.15
N ALA A 203 -8.57 -10.67 -5.21
CA ALA A 203 -9.30 -11.77 -5.81
C ALA A 203 -8.63 -12.24 -7.11
N LEU A 204 -8.62 -13.55 -7.32
CA LEU A 204 -7.94 -14.21 -8.42
C LEU A 204 -8.94 -14.50 -9.55
N SER A 205 -8.84 -13.75 -10.65
CA SER A 205 -9.81 -13.68 -11.76
C SER A 205 -11.19 -13.10 -11.40
N SER A 206 -11.59 -12.06 -12.14
CA SER A 206 -12.90 -11.40 -12.04
C SER A 206 -14.05 -12.27 -12.53
N ALA A 207 -13.79 -13.17 -13.49
CA ALA A 207 -14.77 -14.09 -14.05
C ALA A 207 -14.61 -15.54 -13.54
N PRO A 208 -15.73 -16.27 -13.29
CA PRO A 208 -15.69 -17.71 -13.00
C PRO A 208 -15.01 -18.51 -14.14
N GLY A 209 -14.24 -19.54 -13.79
CA GLY A 209 -13.45 -20.31 -14.77
C GLY A 209 -12.19 -19.60 -15.28
N GLY A 210 -11.98 -18.33 -14.93
CA GLY A 210 -10.77 -17.58 -15.28
C GLY A 210 -9.52 -18.22 -14.70
N SER A 211 -8.41 -18.11 -15.42
CA SER A 211 -7.10 -18.58 -14.96
C SER A 211 -6.07 -17.48 -15.13
N GLY A 212 -5.00 -17.56 -14.36
CA GLY A 212 -3.93 -16.58 -14.46
C GLY A 212 -2.68 -17.02 -13.74
N GLU A 213 -1.67 -16.17 -13.87
CA GLU A 213 -0.38 -16.33 -13.25
C GLU A 213 0.18 -14.97 -12.84
N MET A 214 0.76 -14.88 -11.64
CA MET A 214 1.40 -13.66 -11.17
C MET A 214 2.62 -13.97 -10.31
N LEU A 215 3.55 -13.03 -10.25
CA LEU A 215 4.54 -12.94 -9.18
C LEU A 215 3.99 -12.06 -8.07
N ILE A 216 4.21 -12.45 -6.82
CA ILE A 216 3.78 -11.67 -5.65
C ILE A 216 4.82 -11.78 -4.53
N CYS A 217 5.00 -10.68 -3.79
CA CYS A 217 5.71 -10.70 -2.52
C CYS A 217 5.08 -9.72 -1.51
N LEU A 218 5.37 -9.95 -0.23
CA LEU A 218 4.96 -9.06 0.86
C LEU A 218 3.46 -8.81 0.98
N PHE A 219 2.61 -9.78 0.60
CA PHE A 219 1.17 -9.65 0.82
C PHE A 219 0.85 -9.64 2.31
N GLY A 220 0.20 -8.57 2.77
CA GLY A 220 -0.19 -8.47 4.15
C GLY A 220 -1.16 -7.33 4.44
N THR A 221 -1.65 -7.33 5.67
CA THR A 221 -2.47 -6.26 6.23
C THR A 221 -1.86 -5.80 7.53
N VAL A 222 -1.82 -4.49 7.75
CA VAL A 222 -1.34 -3.88 8.98
C VAL A 222 -2.39 -2.97 9.59
N SER A 223 -2.27 -2.72 10.90
CA SER A 223 -3.04 -1.70 11.59
C SER A 223 -2.68 -0.29 11.11
N GLY A 224 -3.66 0.62 11.16
CA GLY A 224 -3.47 2.03 10.82
C GLY A 224 -3.39 2.30 9.31
N VAL A 225 -3.01 3.54 8.97
CA VAL A 225 -2.92 4.04 7.59
C VAL A 225 -1.47 4.25 7.20
N VAL A 226 -0.89 3.34 6.40
CA VAL A 226 0.47 3.50 5.88
C VAL A 226 0.49 4.58 4.80
N ASN A 227 1.55 5.38 4.77
CA ASN A 227 1.79 6.37 3.72
C ASN A 227 2.34 5.69 2.45
N TYR A 228 1.46 5.32 1.52
CA TYR A 228 1.87 4.72 0.25
C TYR A 228 2.44 5.73 -0.73
N GLU A 229 2.17 7.03 -0.55
CA GLU A 229 2.69 8.10 -1.41
C GLU A 229 4.22 8.14 -1.38
N LYS A 230 4.82 7.71 -0.27
CA LYS A 230 6.28 7.55 -0.12
C LYS A 230 6.83 6.25 -0.74
N LYS A 231 6.00 5.45 -1.42
CA LYS A 231 6.37 4.15 -2.01
C LYS A 231 6.88 3.14 -0.96
N THR A 232 6.49 3.32 0.29
CA THR A 232 6.94 2.49 1.40
C THR A 232 5.93 1.39 1.69
N TRP A 233 6.20 0.19 1.17
CA TRP A 233 5.61 -1.06 1.65
C TRP A 233 6.75 -2.03 1.97
N GLY A 234 6.75 -2.61 3.16
CA GLY A 234 7.86 -3.42 3.62
C GLY A 234 7.40 -4.53 4.55
N LEU A 235 8.36 -5.14 5.24
CA LEU A 235 8.07 -6.10 6.30
C LEU A 235 7.72 -5.34 7.58
N TYR A 236 6.53 -5.61 8.11
CA TYR A 236 6.04 -5.01 9.35
C TYR A 236 6.25 -5.95 10.53
N PRO A 237 6.43 -5.40 11.75
CA PRO A 237 6.53 -6.21 12.95
C PRO A 237 5.26 -7.03 13.18
N GLU A 238 5.40 -8.27 13.62
CA GLU A 238 4.32 -9.18 14.01
C GLU A 238 4.27 -9.32 15.53
N PHE A 239 3.07 -9.42 16.13
CA PHE A 239 2.93 -9.60 17.59
C PHE A 239 3.37 -10.99 18.07
N ALA A 240 3.25 -12.01 17.21
CA ALA A 240 3.72 -13.38 17.45
C ALA A 240 4.25 -13.95 16.12
N ARG A 241 5.35 -14.70 16.16
CA ARG A 241 5.96 -15.27 14.96
C ARG A 241 5.21 -16.53 14.56
N ILE A 242 5.27 -16.89 13.27
CA ILE A 242 4.78 -18.20 12.80
C ILE A 242 5.44 -19.37 13.57
N SER A 243 6.68 -19.20 14.03
CA SER A 243 7.37 -20.19 14.87
C SER A 243 6.77 -20.37 16.26
N ASP A 244 5.89 -19.45 16.68
CA ASP A 244 5.35 -19.38 18.04
C ASP A 244 3.92 -19.96 18.12
N VAL A 245 3.42 -20.57 17.02
CA VAL A 245 2.11 -21.22 16.89
C VAL A 245 2.26 -22.65 16.40
#